data_AF-A0A821HR11-F1
#
_entry.id   AF-A0A821HR11-F1
#
_cell.length_a   1.000
_cell.length_b   1.000
_cell.length_c   1.000
_cell.angle_alpha   90.00
_cell.angle_beta   90.00
_cell.angle_gamma   90.00
#
_symmetry.space_group_name_H-M   'P 1'
#
loop_
_entity.id
_entity.type
_entity.pdbx_description
1 polymer ?
#
loop_
_entity_poly.entity_id
_entity_poly.type
_entity_poly.pdbx_seq_one_letter_code
_entity_poly.pdbx_strand_id
1 'polypeptide(L)'
;MKKAEEILKGEQFQALDNNNKFHQKREEELNNYIFSLFKEGIIDKKLRRQLQSTCSSISVFYGLPKVHKNGYPLRPIISTIGSYQYQLSKYLAKAIRN
;
A
#
# COMPACT_ATOMS: atom_id res chain seq x y z
N MET A 1 23.24 5.95 -1.69
CA MET A 1 22.24 7.03 -1.85
C MET A 1 21.79 7.18 -3.30
N LYS A 2 22.67 7.52 -4.25
CA LYS A 2 22.34 7.76 -5.68
C LYS A 2 21.28 6.84 -6.30
N LYS A 3 21.42 5.52 -6.17
CA LYS A 3 20.44 4.56 -6.74
C LYS A 3 19.03 4.66 -6.15
N ALA A 4 18.89 4.98 -4.87
CA ALA A 4 17.57 5.15 -4.24
C ALA A 4 16.90 6.46 -4.71
N GLU A 5 17.70 7.53 -4.85
CA GLU A 5 17.24 8.80 -5.40
C GLU A 5 16.82 8.68 -6.87
N GLU A 6 17.55 7.88 -7.67
CA GLU A 6 17.15 7.56 -9.05
C GLU A 6 15.80 6.84 -9.12
N ILE A 7 15.54 5.88 -8.22
CA ILE A 7 14.25 5.18 -8.17
C ILE A 7 13.11 6.15 -7.86
N LEU A 8 13.32 7.08 -6.93
CA LEU A 8 12.32 8.08 -6.52
C LEU A 8 12.01 9.12 -7.61
N LYS A 9 12.86 9.24 -8.65
CA LYS A 9 12.58 10.10 -9.82
C LYS A 9 11.63 9.46 -10.83
N GLY A 10 11.29 8.18 -10.67
CA GLY A 10 10.35 7.51 -11.56
C GLY A 10 8.94 8.07 -11.41
N GLU A 11 8.16 8.08 -12.52
CA GLU A 11 6.80 8.64 -12.60
C GLU A 11 5.81 8.03 -11.59
N GLN A 12 6.11 6.83 -11.10
CA GLN A 12 5.33 6.12 -10.08
C GLN A 12 5.43 6.72 -8.67
N PHE A 13 6.36 7.64 -8.42
CA PHE A 13 6.56 8.27 -7.12
C PHE A 13 6.32 9.77 -7.21
N GLN A 14 5.71 10.31 -6.16
CA GLN A 14 5.50 11.74 -5.99
C GLN A 14 5.94 12.13 -4.59
N ALA A 15 6.65 13.25 -4.47
CA ALA A 15 6.92 13.86 -3.18
C ALA A 15 5.61 14.39 -2.59
N LEU A 16 5.34 14.03 -1.33
CA LEU A 16 4.11 14.40 -0.66
C LEU A 16 4.35 15.63 0.22
N ASP A 17 3.37 16.52 0.22
CA ASP A 17 3.26 17.63 1.14
C ASP A 17 2.67 17.19 2.49
N ASN A 18 2.93 17.96 3.56
CA ASN A 18 2.47 17.60 4.91
C ASN A 18 0.94 17.55 5.05
N ASN A 19 0.19 18.15 4.12
CA ASN A 19 -1.28 18.19 4.12
C ASN A 19 -1.92 17.15 3.18
N ASN A 20 -1.14 16.15 2.73
CA ASN A 20 -1.60 15.24 1.70
C ASN A 20 -2.71 14.28 2.18
N LYS A 21 -3.93 14.50 1.68
CA LYS A 21 -5.11 13.66 1.94
C LYS A 21 -5.36 12.59 0.86
N PHE A 22 -4.40 12.33 -0.02
CA PHE A 22 -4.56 11.37 -1.13
C PHE A 22 -5.00 9.98 -0.64
N HIS A 23 -4.36 9.47 0.41
CA HIS A 23 -4.68 8.16 0.96
C HIS A 23 -6.11 8.08 1.52
N GLN A 24 -6.60 9.16 2.14
CA GLN A 24 -7.97 9.23 2.69
C GLN A 24 -9.01 9.13 1.57
N LYS A 25 -8.80 9.86 0.47
CA LYS A 25 -9.69 9.79 -0.70
C LYS A 25 -9.70 8.39 -1.32
N ARG A 26 -8.54 7.77 -1.49
CA ARG A 26 -8.44 6.40 -2.04
C ARG A 26 -9.03 5.35 -1.11
N GLU A 27 -8.88 5.53 0.20
CA GLU A 27 -9.52 4.71 1.22
C GLU A 27 -11.05 4.77 1.11
N GLU A 28 -11.61 5.97 0.96
CA GLU A 28 -13.04 6.16 0.76
C GLU A 28 -13.55 5.48 -0.52
N GLU A 29 -12.87 5.71 -1.66
CA GLU A 29 -13.19 5.07 -2.94
C GLU A 29 -13.20 3.54 -2.83
N LEU A 30 -12.16 2.97 -2.20
CA LEU A 30 -12.06 1.52 -1.99
C LEU A 30 -13.18 1.00 -1.07
N ASN A 31 -13.43 1.68 0.05
CA ASN A 31 -14.47 1.25 1.00
C ASN A 31 -15.87 1.32 0.39
N ASN A 32 -16.15 2.32 -0.44
CA ASN A 32 -17.41 2.45 -1.18
C ASN A 32 -17.59 1.28 -2.15
N TYR A 33 -16.54 0.89 -2.86
CA TYR A 33 -16.57 -0.27 -3.76
C TYR A 33 -16.77 -1.58 -2.99
N ILE A 34 -16.04 -1.80 -1.89
CA ILE A 34 -16.26 -2.98 -1.03
C ILE A 34 -17.70 -3.03 -0.51
N PHE A 35 -18.28 -1.87 -0.19
CA PHE A 35 -19.66 -1.79 0.25
C PHE A 35 -20.67 -2.11 -0.86
N SER A 36 -20.42 -1.72 -2.11
CA SER A 36 -21.29 -2.09 -3.25
C SER A 36 -21.27 -3.60 -3.47
N LEU A 37 -20.10 -4.24 -3.44
CA LEU A 37 -19.97 -5.71 -3.54
C LEU A 37 -20.77 -6.44 -2.45
N PHE A 38 -20.78 -5.90 -1.23
CA PHE A 38 -21.59 -6.44 -0.14
C PHE A 38 -23.09 -6.25 -0.39
N LYS A 39 -23.51 -5.08 -0.88
CA LYS A 39 -24.92 -4.80 -1.23
C LYS A 39 -25.43 -5.73 -2.33
N GLU A 40 -24.58 -6.05 -3.31
CA GLU A 40 -24.87 -6.95 -4.41
C GLU A 40 -24.83 -8.43 -4.00
N GLY A 41 -24.45 -8.75 -2.74
CA GLY A 41 -24.38 -10.12 -2.24
C GLY A 41 -23.17 -10.92 -2.75
N ILE A 42 -22.21 -10.27 -3.41
CA ILE A 42 -20.99 -10.90 -3.95
C ILE A 42 -20.05 -11.33 -2.81
N ILE A 43 -19.99 -10.54 -1.73
CA ILE A 43 -19.16 -10.83 -0.55
C ILE A 43 -20.01 -10.87 0.72
N ASP A 44 -19.61 -11.71 1.67
CA ASP A 44 -20.27 -11.81 2.96
C ASP A 44 -19.85 -10.67 3.91
N LYS A 45 -20.57 -10.54 5.03
CA LYS A 45 -20.31 -9.51 6.05
C LYS A 45 -18.91 -9.65 6.66
N LYS A 46 -18.41 -10.88 6.77
CA LYS A 46 -17.10 -11.18 7.36
C LYS A 46 -15.98 -10.67 6.45
N LEU A 47 -16.04 -11.01 5.16
CA LEU A 47 -15.07 -10.57 4.16
C LEU A 47 -15.13 -9.07 3.97
N ARG A 48 -16.33 -8.46 3.92
CA ARG A 48 -16.46 -6.99 3.90
C ARG A 48 -15.67 -6.33 5.03
N ARG A 49 -15.86 -6.78 6.28
CA ARG A 49 -15.17 -6.21 7.45
C ARG A 49 -13.66 -6.43 7.40
N GLN A 50 -13.22 -7.56 6.84
CA GLN A 50 -11.81 -7.86 6.68
C GLN A 50 -11.13 -6.96 5.63
N LEU A 51 -11.83 -6.65 4.54
CA LEU A 51 -11.30 -5.86 3.43
C LEU A 51 -11.38 -4.36 3.69
N GLN A 52 -12.38 -3.91 4.46
CA GLN A 52 -12.59 -2.50 4.77
C GLN A 52 -11.38 -1.91 5.49
N SER A 53 -10.87 -0.79 4.97
CA SER A 53 -9.81 -0.02 5.61
C SER A 53 -10.40 0.98 6.60
N THR A 54 -9.67 1.23 7.70
CA THR A 54 -9.97 2.30 8.65
C THR A 54 -8.69 3.01 9.05
N CYS A 55 -8.66 4.34 8.91
CA CYS A 55 -7.53 5.19 9.29
C CYS A 55 -6.24 4.78 8.59
N SER A 56 -6.28 4.69 7.26
CA SER A 56 -5.11 4.31 6.48
C SER A 56 -3.96 5.30 6.62
N SER A 57 -2.74 4.79 6.43
CA SER A 57 -1.53 5.59 6.33
C SER A 57 -0.96 5.52 4.92
N ILE A 58 -0.19 6.54 4.54
CA ILE A 58 0.56 6.53 3.29
C ILE A 58 1.65 5.45 3.35
N SER A 59 1.91 4.80 2.22
CA SER A 59 3.02 3.84 2.11
C SER A 59 4.37 4.54 2.20
N VAL A 60 5.30 3.99 2.97
CA VAL A 60 6.59 4.63 3.25
C VAL A 60 7.70 3.95 2.45
N PHE A 61 8.50 4.75 1.75
CA PHE A 61 9.73 4.30 1.10
C PHE A 61 10.93 4.51 2.01
N TYR A 62 11.70 3.46 2.28
CA TYR A 62 12.96 3.55 3.03
C TYR A 62 13.99 2.55 2.50
N GLY A 63 15.24 2.72 2.92
CA GLY A 63 16.35 1.85 2.53
C GLY A 63 16.96 1.13 3.72
N LEU A 64 17.19 -0.19 3.60
CA LEU A 64 18.01 -0.95 4.55
C LEU A 64 19.41 -1.20 3.97
N PRO A 65 20.50 -1.02 4.73
CA PRO A 65 21.84 -1.26 4.22
C PRO A 65 22.07 -2.75 3.90
N LYS A 66 22.61 -3.05 2.71
CA LYS A 66 23.11 -4.39 2.38
C LYS A 66 24.51 -4.57 2.95
N VAL A 67 24.60 -4.98 4.21
CA VAL A 67 25.87 -5.11 4.97
C VAL A 67 26.89 -6.08 4.35
N HIS A 68 26.43 -7.03 3.54
CA HIS A 68 27.28 -8.03 2.87
C HIS A 68 27.86 -7.58 1.52
N LYS A 69 27.63 -6.33 1.10
CA LYS A 69 28.18 -5.78 -0.16
C LYS A 69 29.07 -4.59 0.14
N ASN A 70 30.20 -4.50 -0.57
CA ASN A 70 31.09 -3.35 -0.48
C ASN A 70 30.35 -2.04 -0.78
N GLY A 71 30.67 -0.99 -0.01
CA GLY A 71 30.01 0.31 -0.10
C GLY A 71 28.57 0.33 0.47
N TYR A 72 28.14 -0.74 1.14
CA TYR A 72 26.87 -0.83 1.87
C TYR A 72 25.65 -0.27 1.13
N PRO A 73 25.38 -0.72 -0.12
CA PRO A 73 24.28 -0.17 -0.91
C PRO A 73 22.93 -0.39 -0.23
N LEU A 74 22.01 0.58 -0.35
CA LEU A 74 20.66 0.46 0.20
C LEU A 74 19.83 -0.56 -0.60
N ARG A 75 19.09 -1.40 0.11
CA ARG A 75 17.96 -2.18 -0.40
C ARG A 75 16.71 -1.29 -0.25
N PRO A 76 16.16 -0.75 -1.35
CA PRO A 76 14.93 0.01 -1.28
C PRO A 76 13.77 -0.91 -0.87
N ILE A 77 12.90 -0.42 0.01
CA ILE A 77 11.70 -1.09 0.51
C ILE A 77 10.55 -0.10 0.47
N ILE A 78 9.40 -0.55 0.00
CA ILE A 78 8.11 0.14 0.13
C ILE A 78 7.30 -0.61 1.17
N SER A 79 7.10 -0.01 2.33
CA SER A 79 6.16 -0.56 3.33
C SER A 79 4.75 -0.07 3.02
N THR A 80 3.88 -1.01 2.71
CA THR A 80 2.44 -0.78 2.51
C THR A 80 1.62 -1.13 3.76
N ILE A 81 2.29 -1.46 4.88
CA ILE A 81 1.61 -1.74 6.15
C ILE A 81 0.83 -0.49 6.57
N GLY A 82 -0.45 -0.69 6.91
CA GLY A 82 -1.36 0.40 7.27
C GLY A 82 -1.96 1.16 6.08
N SER A 83 -1.53 0.88 4.83
CA SER A 83 -2.16 1.48 3.65
C SER A 83 -3.56 0.93 3.39
N TYR A 84 -4.40 1.73 2.74
CA TYR A 84 -5.80 1.41 2.50
C TYR A 84 -6.01 0.09 1.74
N GLN A 85 -5.06 -0.27 0.87
CA GLN A 85 -5.12 -1.49 0.07
C GLN A 85 -4.50 -2.72 0.74
N TYR A 86 -3.86 -2.59 1.91
CA TYR A 86 -3.05 -3.66 2.51
C TYR A 86 -3.83 -4.97 2.72
N GLN A 87 -5.01 -4.90 3.32
CA GLN A 87 -5.83 -6.09 3.57
C GLN A 87 -6.36 -6.72 2.29
N LEU A 88 -6.75 -5.89 1.31
CA LEU A 88 -7.15 -6.35 -0.01
C LEU A 88 -6.01 -7.08 -0.72
N SER A 89 -4.81 -6.49 -0.76
CA SER A 89 -3.64 -7.12 -1.35
C SER A 89 -3.30 -8.44 -0.67
N LYS A 90 -3.39 -8.51 0.66
CA LYS A 90 -3.16 -9.76 1.42
C LYS A 90 -4.20 -10.83 1.10
N TYR A 91 -5.47 -10.45 0.98
CA TYR A 91 -6.55 -11.34 0.59
C TYR A 91 -6.34 -11.89 -0.82
N LEU A 92 -6.08 -11.03 -1.80
CA LEU A 92 -5.84 -11.41 -3.20
C LEU A 92 -4.58 -12.27 -3.35
N ALA A 93 -3.49 -11.93 -2.66
CA ALA A 93 -2.27 -12.73 -2.68
C ALA A 93 -2.51 -14.16 -2.17
N LYS A 94 -3.40 -14.34 -1.18
CA LYS A 94 -3.81 -15.68 -0.73
C LYS A 94 -4.66 -16.40 -1.78
N ALA A 95 -5.54 -15.69 -2.47
CA ALA A 95 -6.42 -16.26 -3.49
C ALA A 95 -5.69 -16.66 -4.78
N ILE A 96 -4.65 -15.92 -5.17
CA ILE A 96 -3.90 -16.13 -6.42
C ILE A 96 -2.77 -17.16 -6.25
N ARG A 97 -2.23 -17.34 -5.04
CA ARG A 97 -1.13 -18.27 -4.72
C ARG A 97 -1.51 -19.76 -4.75
N ASN A 98 -2.53 -20.14 -5.53
CA ASN A 98 -2.86 -21.55 -5.76
C ASN A 98 -1.62 -22.34 -6.23
#